data_AF-B7RYX5-F1
#
_entry.id   AF-B7RYX5-F1
#
_cell.length_a   1.000
_cell.length_b   1.000
_cell.length_c   1.000
_cell.angle_alpha   90.00
_cell.angle_beta   90.00
_cell.angle_gamma   90.00
#
_symmetry.space_group_name_H-M   'P 1'
#
loop_
_entity.id
_entity.type
_entity.pdbx_description
1 polymer ?
#
loop_
_entity_poly.entity_id
_entity_poly.type
_entity_poly.pdbx_seq_one_letter_code
_entity_poly.pdbx_strand_id
1 'polypeptide(L)' 'MKDFKWAVDINLMGAVKGCHVCVPLLKESKGLLINVASMAGLLHMDGMSAYNVSKAGMVAF' A
#
# COMPACT_ATOMS: atom_id res chain seq x y z
N MET A 1 18.40 -1.74 5.74
CA MET A 1 17.36 -0.95 6.46
C MET A 1 16.79 0.21 5.65
N LYS A 2 17.62 1.00 4.96
CA LYS A 2 17.18 2.12 4.10
C LYS A 2 16.15 1.69 3.04
N ASP A 3 16.45 0.66 2.27
CA ASP A 3 15.56 0.20 1.19
C ASP A 3 14.25 -0.39 1.71
N PHE A 4 14.31 -1.02 2.89
CA PHE A 4 13.12 -1.52 3.56
C PHE A 4 12.19 -0.38 3.96
N LYS A 5 12.73 0.63 4.64
CA LYS A 5 11.96 1.82 5.03
C LYS A 5 11.42 2.54 3.80
N TRP A 6 12.24 2.69 2.75
CA TRP A 6 11.83 3.33 1.50
C TRP A 6 10.64 2.61 0.84
N ALA A 7 10.69 1.28 0.74
CA ALA A 7 9.59 0.50 0.17
C ALA A 7 8.30 0.64 0.99
N VAL A 8 8.37 0.60 2.33
CA VAL A 8 7.20 0.76 3.21
C VAL A 8 6.65 2.19 3.14
N ASP A 9 7.52 3.19 3.20
CA ASP A 9 7.13 4.61 3.19
C ASP A 9 6.42 4.98 1.88
N ILE A 10 6.87 4.43 0.75
CA ILE A 10 6.26 4.68 -0.57
C ILE A 10 5.02 3.79 -0.77
N ASN A 11 5.19 2.47 -0.74
CA ASN A 11 4.16 1.56 -1.20
C ASN A 11 2.96 1.49 -0.25
N LEU A 12 3.21 1.58 1.06
CA LEU A 12 2.15 1.47 2.07
C LEU A 12 1.75 2.85 2.59
N MET A 13 2.69 3.58 3.20
CA MET A 13 2.35 4.85 3.84
C MET A 13 1.96 5.93 2.82
N GLY A 14 2.44 5.85 1.58
CA GLY A 14 1.98 6.71 0.49
C GLY A 14 0.49 6.51 0.20
N ALA A 15 0.03 5.27 0.12
CA ALA A 15 -1.38 4.96 -0.09
C ALA A 15 -2.24 5.35 1.13
N VAL A 16 -1.78 5.10 2.36
CA VAL A 16 -2.49 5.52 3.59
C VAL A 16 -2.72 7.03 3.60
N LYS A 17 -1.68 7.82 3.30
CA LYS A 17 -1.78 9.29 3.21
C LYS A 17 -2.71 9.72 2.08
N GLY A 18 -2.57 9.10 0.90
CA GLY A 18 -3.44 9.37 -0.25
C GLY A 18 -4.91 9.09 0.07
N CYS A 19 -5.21 7.95 0.71
CA CYS A 19 -6.56 7.62 1.15
C CYS A 19 -7.09 8.64 2.16
N HIS A 20 -6.27 9.02 3.15
CA HIS A 20 -6.67 10.01 4.15
C HIS A 20 -7.12 11.34 3.52
N VAL A 21 -6.42 11.80 2.47
CA VAL A 21 -6.75 13.05 1.75
C VAL A 21 -7.90 12.86 0.76
N CYS A 22 -7.92 11.75 0.02
CA CYS A 22 -8.88 11.56 -1.07
C CYS A 22 -10.25 11.05 -0.60
N VAL A 23 -10.33 10.28 0.49
CA VAL A 23 -11.59 9.68 0.95
C VAL A 23 -12.71 10.71 1.18
N PRO A 24 -12.48 11.89 1.79
CA PRO A 24 -13.51 12.93 1.89
C PRO A 24 -14.04 13.38 0.52
N LEU A 25 -13.14 13.67 -0.43
CA LEU A 25 -13.48 14.13 -1.79
C LEU A 25 -14.23 13.05 -2.58
N LEU A 26 -13.87 11.78 -2.38
CA LEU A 26 -14.52 10.65 -3.01
C LEU A 26 -15.93 10.41 -2.47
N LYS A 27 -16.17 10.67 -1.18
CA LYS A 27 -17.53 10.61 -0.59
C LYS A 27 -18.46 11.64 -1.22
N GLU A 28 -17.97 12.85 -1.46
CA GLU A 28 -18.74 13.92 -2.12
C GLU A 28 -19.03 13.60 -3.58
N SER A 29 -18.01 13.17 -4.31
CA SER A 29 -18.11 12.85 -5.75
C SER A 29 -18.73 11.47 -6.04
N LYS A 30 -18.98 10.66 -5.00
CA LYS A 30 -19.37 9.24 -5.11
C LYS A 30 -18.38 8.42 -5.96
N GLY A 31 -17.10 8.77 -5.87
CA GLY A 31 -16.00 8.11 -6.56
C GLY A 31 -15.52 6.83 -5.86
N LEU A 32 -14.61 6.12 -6.53
CA LEU A 32 -13.99 4.89 -6.03
C LEU A 32 -12.49 5.11 -5.80
N LEU A 33 -11.95 4.47 -4.76
CA LEU A 33 -10.52 4.35 -4.52
C LEU A 33 -10.13 2.88 -4.66
N ILE A 34 -9.16 2.58 -5.52
CA ILE A 34 -8.68 1.21 -5.74
C ILE A 34 -7.19 1.16 -5.39
N ASN A 35 -6.86 0.46 -4.32
CA ASN A 35 -5.47 0.17 -3.95
C ASN A 35 -4.97 -1.08 -4.68
N VAL A 36 -3.77 -1.00 -5.24
CA VAL A 36 -3.16 -2.12 -5.99
C VAL A 36 -2.15 -2.85 -5.11
N ALA A 37 -2.56 -4.04 -4.65
CA ALA A 37 -1.70 -4.98 -3.94
C ALA A 37 -0.90 -5.88 -4.91
N SER A 38 -0.49 -7.06 -4.46
CA SER A 38 0.26 -8.04 -5.27
C SER A 38 0.14 -9.44 -4.66
N MET A 39 0.32 -10.49 -5.46
CA MET A 39 0.53 -11.88 -4.98
C MET A 39 1.67 -11.97 -3.96
N ALA A 40 2.67 -11.08 -4.05
CA ALA A 40 3.78 -11.00 -3.10
C ALA A 40 3.34 -10.67 -1.66
N GLY A 41 2.15 -10.07 -1.48
CA GLY A 41 1.54 -9.86 -0.17
C GLY A 41 0.88 -11.11 0.42
N LEU A 42 0.79 -12.21 -0.35
CA LEU A 42 0.15 -13.47 0.05
C LEU A 42 1.14 -14.64 0.06
N LEU A 43 1.97 -14.75 -0.99
CA LEU A 43 2.83 -15.91 -1.24
C LEU A 43 4.31 -15.69 -0.88
N HIS A 44 4.67 -14.52 -0.32
CA HIS A 44 5.99 -14.19 0.21
C HIS A 44 7.18 -14.67 -0.64
N MET A 45 7.39 -14.03 -1.79
CA MET A 45 8.48 -14.41 -2.72
C MET A 45 9.87 -14.11 -2.13
N ASP A 46 10.83 -15.00 -2.40
CA ASP A 46 12.20 -14.89 -1.88
C ASP A 46 12.93 -13.62 -2.40
N GLY A 47 13.85 -13.09 -1.59
CA GLY A 47 14.63 -11.89 -1.91
C GLY A 47 13.88 -10.56 -1.86
N MET A 48 12.57 -10.54 -1.59
CA MET A 48 11.71 -9.35 -1.69
C MET A 48 11.05 -8.95 -0.36
N SER A 49 11.71 -9.17 0.78
CA SER A 49 11.12 -8.99 2.12
C SER A 49 10.43 -7.63 2.35
N ALA A 50 11.11 -6.53 2.00
CA ALA A 50 10.56 -5.18 2.12
C ALA A 50 9.31 -4.96 1.27
N TYR A 51 9.34 -5.46 0.03
CA TYR A 51 8.24 -5.36 -0.90
C TYR A 51 7.06 -6.22 -0.45
N ASN A 52 7.31 -7.48 -0.07
CA ASN A 52 6.32 -8.41 0.47
C ASN A 52 5.61 -7.80 1.68
N VAL A 53 6.35 -7.24 2.65
CA VAL A 53 5.77 -6.57 3.82
C VAL A 53 4.90 -5.38 3.40
N SER A 54 5.40 -4.54 2.50
CA SER A 54 4.62 -3.38 2.03
C SER A 54 3.33 -3.78 1.31
N LYS A 55 3.34 -4.90 0.56
CA LYS A 55 2.17 -5.41 -0.17
C LYS A 55 1.23 -6.21 0.73
N ALA A 56 1.75 -6.96 1.70
CA ALA A 56 0.93 -7.60 2.74
C ALA A 56 0.20 -6.54 3.56
N GLY A 57 0.88 -5.46 3.93
CA GLY A 57 0.26 -4.29 4.57
C GLY A 57 -0.84 -3.67 3.70
N MET A 58 -0.64 -3.59 2.38
CA MET A 58 -1.68 -3.11 1.45
C MET A 58 -2.89 -4.03 1.34
N VAL A 59 -2.71 -5.35 1.45
CA VAL A 59 -3.83 -6.30 1.44
C VAL A 59 -4.69 -6.15 2.70
N ALA A 60 -4.06 -5.87 3.84
CA ALA A 60 -4.74 -5.71 5.13
C ALA A 60 -5.33 -4.30 5.36
N PHE A 61 -4.92 -3.33 4.55
CA PHE A 61 -5.34 -1.92 4.63
C PHE A 61 -6.59 -1.65 3.81
#